data_AF-J7MGZ5-F1
#
_entry.id   AF-J7MGZ5-F1
#
_cell.length_a   1.000
_cell.length_b   1.000
_cell.length_c   1.000
_cell.angle_alpha   90.00
_cell.angle_beta   90.00
_cell.angle_gamma   90.00
#
_symmetry.space_group_name_H-M   'P 1'
#
loop_
_entity.id
_entity.type
_entity.pdbx_description
1 polymer ?
#
loop_
_entity_poly.entity_id
_entity_poly.type
_entity_poly.pdbx_seq_one_letter_code
_entity_poly.pdbx_strand_id
1 'polypeptide(L)'
;MTTDRDEPTGQPIMCKNNCGFCGSPANENYCSKCYREHLRRKSQLSSSNNVPNKLPTNASDVNATDSATSAGITNDAVADGNSPAAVSQVEGQATEAAVKRKDRCHHCNKLVGLLGFSCRCENVFCSQHRQANLHDCEFDYKGFNKTQLERKSVRVVADKIQRI
;
A
#
# COMPACT_ATOMS: atom_id res chain seq x y z
N MET A 1 -33.28 -10.70 -28.11
CA MET A 1 -31.94 -10.09 -27.94
C MET A 1 -31.13 -11.03 -27.08
N THR A 2 -30.55 -12.06 -27.72
CA THR A 2 -29.66 -13.03 -27.08
C THR A 2 -28.36 -12.32 -26.76
N THR A 3 -28.01 -12.23 -25.48
CA THR A 3 -26.67 -11.80 -25.08
C THR A 3 -25.78 -13.03 -25.15
N ASP A 4 -24.99 -13.10 -26.23
CA ASP A 4 -23.85 -14.01 -26.32
C ASP A 4 -22.94 -13.76 -25.12
N ARG A 5 -22.93 -14.74 -24.21
CA ARG A 5 -22.01 -14.80 -23.09
C ARG A 5 -20.83 -15.62 -23.59
N ASP A 6 -19.87 -14.95 -24.22
CA ASP A 6 -18.57 -15.52 -24.54
C ASP A 6 -17.95 -16.08 -23.25
N GLU A 7 -17.99 -17.40 -23.11
CA GLU A 7 -17.36 -18.16 -22.05
C GLU A 7 -15.90 -18.41 -22.47
N PRO A 8 -14.89 -17.79 -21.85
CA PRO A 8 -13.51 -18.14 -22.15
C PRO A 8 -13.18 -19.46 -21.44
N THR A 9 -13.54 -20.56 -22.09
CA THR A 9 -13.04 -21.91 -21.79
C THR A 9 -11.56 -21.98 -22.18
N GLY A 10 -10.71 -21.53 -21.26
CA GLY A 10 -9.26 -21.60 -21.45
C GLY A 10 -8.58 -21.64 -20.11
N GLN A 11 -7.73 -22.65 -19.90
CA GLN A 11 -6.82 -22.69 -18.76
C GLN A 11 -6.07 -21.34 -18.65
N PRO A 12 -5.85 -20.82 -17.43
CA PRO A 12 -5.23 -19.52 -17.26
C PRO A 12 -3.83 -19.52 -17.89
N ILE A 13 -3.69 -18.79 -19.00
CA ILE A 13 -2.42 -18.63 -19.70
C ILE A 13 -1.48 -17.85 -18.79
N MET A 14 -0.34 -18.43 -18.44
CA MET A 14 0.65 -17.74 -17.62
C MET A 14 1.42 -16.72 -18.44
N CYS A 15 1.81 -15.61 -17.80
CA CYS A 15 2.63 -14.60 -18.44
C CYS A 15 3.90 -15.24 -19.03
N LYS A 16 4.19 -14.95 -20.30
CA LYS A 16 5.38 -15.43 -21.03
C LYS A 16 6.71 -15.06 -20.35
N ASN A 17 6.71 -14.05 -19.47
CA ASN A 17 7.86 -13.65 -18.66
C ASN A 17 7.92 -14.36 -17.28
N ASN A 18 7.14 -15.44 -17.09
CA ASN A 18 7.04 -16.30 -15.91
C ASN A 18 6.94 -15.53 -14.57
N CYS A 19 6.26 -14.39 -14.54
CA CYS A 19 6.17 -13.52 -13.36
C CYS A 19 5.06 -13.87 -12.36
N GLY A 20 4.39 -15.02 -12.54
CA GLY A 20 3.34 -15.50 -11.65
C GLY A 20 1.96 -14.82 -11.82
N PHE A 21 1.74 -14.05 -12.89
CA PHE A 21 0.46 -13.42 -13.20
C PHE A 21 -0.09 -13.92 -14.55
N CYS A 22 -1.40 -13.86 -14.76
CA CYS A 22 -2.04 -14.29 -16.01
C CYS A 22 -1.67 -13.38 -17.19
N GLY A 23 -1.32 -13.99 -18.31
CA GLY A 23 -1.19 -13.35 -19.60
C GLY A 23 -2.55 -13.28 -20.30
N SER A 24 -2.70 -12.31 -21.19
CA SER A 24 -3.89 -12.22 -22.06
C SER A 24 -3.47 -12.41 -23.52
N PRO A 25 -4.24 -13.14 -24.35
CA PRO A 25 -3.96 -13.28 -25.78
C PRO A 25 -3.85 -11.93 -26.51
N ALA A 26 -4.66 -10.94 -26.10
CA ALA A 26 -4.60 -9.57 -26.62
C ALA A 26 -3.24 -8.85 -26.37
N ASN A 27 -2.49 -9.28 -25.36
CA ASN A 27 -1.21 -8.69 -24.95
C ASN A 27 -0.04 -9.64 -25.23
N GLU A 28 -0.11 -10.44 -26.30
CA GLU A 28 0.91 -11.44 -26.66
C GLU A 28 1.25 -12.41 -25.50
N ASN A 29 0.25 -12.80 -24.70
CA ASN A 29 0.39 -13.63 -23.49
C ASN A 29 1.28 -13.03 -22.39
N TYR A 30 1.46 -11.70 -22.35
CA TYR A 30 2.07 -11.00 -21.21
C TYR A 30 1.02 -10.50 -20.23
N CYS A 31 1.38 -10.39 -18.94
CA CYS A 31 0.60 -9.64 -17.97
C CYS A 31 0.67 -8.13 -18.22
N SER A 32 -0.26 -7.35 -17.66
CA SER A 32 -0.30 -5.87 -17.83
C SER A 32 0.99 -5.15 -17.38
N LYS A 33 1.77 -5.73 -16.46
CA LYS A 33 3.09 -5.19 -16.07
C LYS A 33 4.17 -5.54 -17.09
N CYS A 34 4.29 -6.80 -17.47
CA CYS A 34 5.32 -7.26 -18.41
C CYS A 34 5.05 -6.79 -19.84
N TYR A 35 3.80 -6.58 -20.24
CA TYR A 35 3.46 -6.06 -21.56
C TYR A 35 3.96 -4.62 -21.77
N ARG A 36 3.87 -3.77 -20.73
CA ARG A 36 4.46 -2.42 -20.76
C ARG A 36 5.97 -2.45 -21.00
N GLU A 37 6.65 -3.41 -20.36
CA GLU A 37 8.09 -3.60 -20.54
C GLU A 37 8.44 -4.18 -21.92
N HIS A 38 7.59 -5.07 -22.43
CA HIS A 38 7.71 -5.59 -23.78
C HIS A 38 7.57 -4.49 -24.84
N LEU A 39 6.60 -3.57 -24.68
CA LEU A 39 6.43 -2.43 -25.57
C LEU A 39 7.65 -1.50 -25.58
N ARG A 40 8.27 -1.27 -24.43
CA ARG A 40 9.53 -0.49 -24.33
C ARG A 40 10.66 -1.16 -25.13
N ARG A 41 10.89 -2.45 -24.94
CA ARG A 41 11.91 -3.20 -25.69
C ARG A 41 11.62 -3.24 -27.20
N LYS A 42 10.36 -3.41 -27.60
CA LYS A 42 9.93 -3.38 -29.01
C LYS A 42 10.18 -2.02 -29.66
N SER A 43 9.92 -0.92 -28.93
CA SER A 43 10.21 0.44 -29.40
C SER A 43 11.72 0.74 -29.52
N GLN A 44 12.56 0.10 -28.71
CA GLN A 44 14.01 0.24 -28.79
C GLN A 44 14.61 -0.58 -29.93
N LEU A 45 14.04 -1.75 -30.26
CA LEU A 45 14.45 -2.54 -31.42
C LEU A 45 14.05 -1.89 -32.76
N SER A 46 12.97 -1.10 -32.80
CA SER A 46 12.58 -0.35 -34.01
C SER A 46 13.52 0.82 -34.37
N SER A 47 14.51 1.13 -33.52
CA SER A 47 15.50 2.21 -33.76
C SER A 47 16.92 1.70 -34.04
N SER A 48 17.11 0.42 -34.37
CA SER A 48 18.44 -0.12 -34.74
C SER A 48 18.40 -0.85 -36.09
N ASN A 49 18.46 -0.09 -37.18
CA ASN A 49 19.07 -0.56 -38.42
C ASN A 49 20.59 -0.34 -38.32
N ASN A 50 21.32 -1.32 -37.78
CA ASN A 50 22.68 -1.61 -38.19
C ASN A 50 23.09 -3.01 -37.72
N VAL A 51 23.19 -3.95 -38.67
CA VAL A 51 24.01 -5.16 -38.54
C VAL A 51 24.78 -5.28 -39.86
N PRO A 52 26.07 -5.63 -39.80
CA PRO A 52 26.43 -6.86 -40.50
C PRO A 52 27.24 -7.83 -39.61
N ASN A 53 26.74 -9.07 -39.65
CA ASN A 53 27.41 -10.37 -39.57
C ASN A 53 28.62 -10.59 -38.64
N LYS A 54 28.47 -11.59 -37.77
CA LYS A 54 29.45 -12.68 -37.69
C LYS A 54 28.82 -13.99 -37.22
N LEU A 55 29.13 -15.06 -37.96
CA LEU A 55 28.98 -16.48 -37.60
C LEU A 55 30.10 -17.24 -38.36
N PRO A 56 30.52 -18.48 -38.03
CA PRO A 56 30.49 -19.25 -36.77
C PRO A 56 31.94 -19.56 -36.27
N THR A 57 32.10 -20.16 -35.09
CA THR A 57 33.20 -21.11 -34.82
C THR A 57 32.83 -22.06 -33.68
N ASN A 58 33.46 -23.24 -33.72
CA ASN A 58 32.96 -24.55 -33.32
C ASN A 58 32.86 -24.87 -31.83
N ALA A 59 32.11 -25.95 -31.58
CA ALA A 59 31.83 -26.66 -30.34
C ALA A 59 33.07 -27.16 -29.57
N SER A 60 32.93 -27.27 -28.23
CA SER A 60 32.94 -28.54 -27.48
C SER A 60 32.76 -28.31 -25.98
N ASP A 61 31.70 -28.91 -25.44
CA ASP A 61 31.60 -29.73 -24.23
C ASP A 61 31.97 -29.26 -22.79
N VAL A 62 31.10 -29.77 -21.89
CA VAL A 62 31.18 -30.10 -20.44
C VAL A 62 31.11 -29.03 -19.33
N ASN A 63 29.90 -28.95 -18.75
CA ASN A 63 29.50 -29.32 -17.37
C ASN A 63 30.13 -28.64 -16.12
N ALA A 64 29.24 -28.40 -15.13
CA ALA A 64 29.48 -28.24 -13.67
C ALA A 64 30.23 -26.96 -13.25
N THR A 65 29.99 -26.25 -12.16
CA THR A 65 29.24 -26.38 -10.88
C THR A 65 29.33 -24.98 -10.25
N ASP A 66 28.23 -24.39 -9.78
CA ASP A 66 27.84 -24.30 -8.35
C ASP A 66 28.34 -23.04 -7.60
N SER A 67 27.38 -22.45 -6.87
CA SER A 67 27.46 -21.70 -5.61
C SER A 67 28.37 -20.48 -5.42
N ALA A 68 27.67 -19.34 -5.27
CA ALA A 68 27.58 -18.49 -4.06
C ALA A 68 28.81 -17.72 -3.52
N THR A 69 28.47 -16.66 -2.78
CA THR A 69 29.33 -15.74 -1.99
C THR A 69 30.08 -14.71 -2.83
N SER A 70 29.96 -13.39 -2.67
CA SER A 70 30.11 -12.57 -1.45
C SER A 70 29.62 -11.14 -1.79
N ALA A 71 28.81 -10.49 -0.97
CA ALA A 71 29.21 -9.51 0.05
C ALA A 71 30.14 -8.37 -0.44
N GLY A 72 29.65 -7.13 -0.28
CA GLY A 72 30.46 -5.92 -0.09
C GLY A 72 30.48 -4.94 -1.25
N ILE A 73 29.89 -3.75 -1.02
CA ILE A 73 30.41 -2.39 -1.34
C ILE A 73 29.26 -1.38 -1.06
N THR A 74 29.26 -0.65 0.07
CA THR A 74 29.96 0.62 0.37
C THR A 74 29.33 1.87 -0.27
N ASN A 75 29.37 2.95 0.52
CA ASN A 75 29.30 4.38 0.16
C ASN A 75 27.90 4.98 0.05
N ASP A 76 27.64 6.22 0.43
CA ASP A 76 28.24 7.17 1.38
C ASP A 76 27.30 8.39 1.37
N ALA A 77 27.39 9.22 2.42
CA ALA A 77 27.04 10.64 2.50
C ALA A 77 25.65 11.16 2.08
N VAL A 78 25.01 11.87 3.02
CA VAL A 78 24.96 13.36 3.11
C VAL A 78 24.01 13.67 4.29
N ALA A 79 24.54 14.14 5.44
CA ALA A 79 24.49 15.54 5.93
C ALA A 79 23.06 16.13 5.95
N ASP A 80 22.56 16.88 6.92
CA ASP A 80 23.04 17.58 8.11
C ASP A 80 21.76 18.02 8.85
N GLY A 81 21.85 18.53 10.08
CA GLY A 81 20.77 19.35 10.64
C GLY A 81 20.26 18.93 12.01
N ASN A 82 21.01 19.35 13.02
CA ASN A 82 20.69 19.39 14.44
C ASN A 82 19.33 20.07 14.76
N SER A 83 18.67 19.59 15.82
CA SER A 83 17.52 20.18 16.53
C SER A 83 17.92 21.51 17.24
N PRO A 84 17.10 22.14 18.12
CA PRO A 84 15.64 22.30 18.29
C PRO A 84 15.23 23.81 18.30
N ALA A 85 13.93 24.15 18.41
CA ALA A 85 13.40 25.24 19.26
C ALA A 85 12.02 25.80 18.83
N ALA A 86 11.16 25.95 19.84
CA ALA A 86 10.28 27.08 20.14
C ALA A 86 9.22 27.56 19.11
N VAL A 87 7.98 27.24 19.46
CA VAL A 87 6.75 28.06 19.45
C VAL A 87 6.87 29.50 18.91
N SER A 88 6.04 29.83 17.91
CA SER A 88 5.22 31.04 17.92
C SER A 88 4.04 30.93 16.96
N GLN A 89 2.87 31.27 17.48
CA GLN A 89 1.60 31.39 16.78
C GLN A 89 1.66 32.53 15.76
N VAL A 90 1.02 32.35 14.61
CA VAL A 90 0.54 33.47 13.80
C VAL A 90 -0.83 33.10 13.26
N GLU A 91 -1.87 33.74 13.77
CA GLU A 91 -3.18 33.81 13.12
C GLU A 91 -3.02 34.64 11.83
N GLY A 92 -3.45 34.09 10.70
CA GLY A 92 -3.28 34.72 9.40
C GLY A 92 -4.15 34.07 8.34
N GLN A 93 -4.94 34.91 7.71
CA GLN A 93 -6.10 34.64 6.87
C GLN A 93 -5.77 34.02 5.51
N ALA A 94 -6.75 33.30 4.97
CA ALA A 94 -6.68 32.41 3.81
C ALA A 94 -6.04 32.98 2.52
N THR A 95 -5.13 32.21 1.92
CA THR A 95 -5.03 32.00 0.45
C THR A 95 -4.46 30.61 0.11
N GLU A 96 -5.01 30.03 -0.97
CA GLU A 96 -4.37 29.13 -1.95
C GLU A 96 -3.98 27.67 -1.61
N ALA A 97 -4.54 26.78 -2.45
CA ALA A 97 -4.09 25.43 -2.78
C ALA A 97 -3.40 24.65 -1.64
N ALA A 98 -4.21 24.23 -0.66
CA ALA A 98 -3.82 23.31 0.39
C ALA A 98 -3.11 22.08 -0.20
N VAL A 99 -1.79 22.04 -0.08
CA VAL A 99 -1.02 20.81 -0.22
C VAL A 99 -1.60 19.86 0.80
N LYS A 100 -2.46 18.93 0.34
CA LYS A 100 -3.03 17.88 1.18
C LYS A 100 -1.84 17.07 1.70
N ARG A 101 -1.35 17.44 2.88
CA ARG A 101 -0.36 16.66 3.63
C ARG A 101 -0.97 15.27 3.70
N LYS A 102 -0.24 14.30 3.17
CA LYS A 102 -0.71 12.91 3.11
C LYS A 102 -0.89 12.45 4.55
N ASP A 103 -2.09 11.97 4.89
CA ASP A 103 -2.39 11.52 6.23
C ASP A 103 -1.40 10.42 6.66
N ARG A 104 -0.84 10.57 7.86
CA ARG A 104 0.14 9.67 8.47
C ARG A 104 -0.40 9.16 9.80
N CYS A 105 0.02 7.95 10.17
CA CYS A 105 -0.30 7.38 11.46
C CYS A 105 0.39 8.15 12.59
N HIS A 106 -0.35 8.58 13.61
CA HIS A 106 0.19 9.34 14.74
C HIS A 106 1.17 8.54 15.63
N HIS A 107 1.08 7.20 15.63
CA HIS A 107 1.97 6.34 16.43
C HIS A 107 3.25 5.94 15.69
N CYS A 108 3.18 5.57 14.41
CA CYS A 108 4.33 5.05 13.66
C CYS A 108 4.73 5.87 12.43
N ASN A 109 4.11 7.02 12.18
CA ASN A 109 4.37 7.94 11.07
C ASN A 109 4.25 7.35 9.64
N LYS A 110 3.76 6.11 9.53
CA LYS A 110 3.47 5.43 8.27
C LYS A 110 2.37 6.18 7.52
N LEU A 111 2.53 6.36 6.21
CA LEU A 111 1.49 6.92 5.35
C LEU A 111 0.25 6.04 5.39
N VAL A 112 -0.89 6.62 5.76
CA VAL A 112 -2.18 5.91 5.81
C VAL A 112 -3.08 6.26 4.61
N GLY A 113 -2.83 7.39 3.95
CA GLY A 113 -3.55 7.78 2.75
C GLY A 113 -5.06 7.81 2.97
N LEU A 114 -5.83 7.35 1.99
CA LEU A 114 -7.31 7.30 2.06
C LEU A 114 -7.85 6.30 3.09
N LEU A 115 -7.06 5.28 3.47
CA LEU A 115 -7.46 4.18 4.36
C LEU A 115 -7.10 4.44 5.83
N GLY A 116 -6.90 5.71 6.22
CA GLY A 116 -6.66 6.10 7.60
C GLY A 116 -7.88 5.86 8.48
N PHE A 117 -7.66 5.26 9.65
CA PHE A 117 -8.70 5.10 10.67
C PHE A 117 -8.60 6.26 11.65
N SER A 118 -9.66 7.06 11.77
CA SER A 118 -9.77 8.08 12.81
C SER A 118 -10.12 7.42 14.15
N CYS A 119 -9.40 7.80 15.20
CA CYS A 119 -9.72 7.42 16.56
C CYS A 119 -10.60 8.50 17.22
N ARG A 120 -11.17 8.18 18.37
CA ARG A 120 -11.94 9.12 19.21
C ARG A 120 -11.08 10.22 19.82
N CYS A 121 -9.77 9.98 19.96
CA CYS A 121 -8.78 10.99 20.34
C CYS A 121 -8.35 11.89 19.14
N GLU A 122 -9.18 12.00 18.10
CA GLU A 122 -9.02 12.89 16.94
C GLU A 122 -7.80 12.65 16.03
N ASN A 123 -6.95 11.68 16.37
CA ASN A 123 -5.80 11.28 15.56
C ASN A 123 -6.12 10.18 14.54
N VAL A 124 -5.31 10.09 13.49
CA VAL A 124 -5.43 9.09 12.42
C VAL A 124 -4.35 8.01 12.55
N PHE A 125 -4.72 6.75 12.33
CA PHE A 125 -3.85 5.59 12.52
C PHE A 125 -3.91 4.60 11.35
N CYS A 126 -2.87 3.77 11.24
CA CYS A 126 -2.85 2.64 10.30
C CYS A 126 -3.66 1.46 10.84
N SER A 127 -3.84 0.41 10.04
CA SER A 127 -4.59 -0.79 10.44
C SER A 127 -4.06 -1.47 11.71
N GLN A 128 -2.74 -1.38 11.95
CA GLN A 128 -2.07 -1.96 13.11
C GLN A 128 -2.29 -1.12 14.37
N HIS A 129 -2.24 0.22 14.30
CA HIS A 129 -2.37 1.10 15.47
C HIS A 129 -3.78 1.68 15.67
N ARG A 130 -4.80 1.14 14.98
CA ARG A 130 -6.17 1.66 15.08
C ARG A 130 -6.81 1.45 16.47
N GLN A 131 -6.39 0.43 17.20
CA GLN A 131 -7.02 0.05 18.47
C GLN A 131 -6.48 0.94 19.59
N ALA A 132 -7.33 1.31 20.56
CA ALA A 132 -6.99 2.19 21.68
C ALA A 132 -5.87 1.66 22.60
N ASN A 133 -5.55 0.37 22.54
CA ASN A 133 -4.45 -0.23 23.30
C ASN A 133 -3.11 -0.20 22.54
N LEU A 134 -3.15 0.12 21.23
CA LEU A 134 -1.99 0.08 20.33
C LEU A 134 -1.50 1.49 19.96
N HIS A 135 -2.14 2.50 20.54
CA HIS A 135 -1.65 3.87 20.64
C HIS A 135 -2.03 4.34 22.04
N ASP A 136 -1.27 5.24 22.64
CA ASP A 136 -1.57 5.79 23.97
C ASP A 136 -2.82 6.69 23.90
N CYS A 137 -4.00 6.06 23.83
CA CYS A 137 -5.27 6.73 23.64
C CYS A 137 -5.68 7.44 24.93
N GLU A 138 -5.69 8.77 24.92
CA GLU A 138 -6.11 9.58 26.06
C GLU A 138 -7.63 9.65 26.24
N PHE A 139 -8.42 9.12 25.30
CA PHE A 139 -9.87 9.20 25.35
C PHE A 139 -10.46 8.29 26.45
N ASP A 140 -11.25 8.86 27.37
CA ASP A 140 -11.94 8.09 28.41
C ASP A 140 -13.17 7.35 27.86
N TYR A 141 -12.94 6.12 27.41
CA TYR A 141 -14.01 5.22 26.98
C TYR A 141 -14.96 4.84 28.12
N LYS A 142 -14.49 4.75 29.36
CA LYS A 142 -15.33 4.27 30.48
C LYS A 142 -16.34 5.33 30.87
N GLY A 143 -15.90 6.57 31.09
CA GLY A 143 -16.77 7.70 31.39
C GLY A 143 -17.76 7.96 30.25
N PHE A 144 -17.27 7.98 29.00
CA PHE A 144 -18.13 8.20 27.83
C PHE A 144 -19.25 7.15 27.73
N ASN A 145 -18.92 5.86 27.88
CA ASN A 145 -19.91 4.79 27.82
C ASN A 145 -20.89 4.82 29.00
N LYS A 146 -20.43 5.18 30.20
CA LYS A 146 -21.29 5.34 31.38
C LYS A 146 -22.35 6.42 31.15
N THR A 147 -21.93 7.62 30.73
CA THR A 147 -22.86 8.72 30.47
C THR A 147 -23.81 8.42 29.30
N GLN A 148 -23.37 7.64 28.30
CA GLN A 148 -24.24 7.17 27.22
C GLN A 148 -25.28 6.14 27.71
N LEU A 149 -24.89 5.26 28.62
CA LEU A 149 -25.80 4.27 29.19
C LEU A 149 -26.84 4.93 30.10
N GLU A 150 -26.42 5.86 30.96
CA GLU A 150 -27.32 6.65 31.81
C GLU A 150 -28.36 7.42 31.00
N ARG A 151 -27.94 8.02 29.89
CA ARG A 151 -28.86 8.71 28.96
C ARG A 151 -29.87 7.77 28.30
N LYS A 152 -29.51 6.52 28.06
CA LYS A 152 -30.37 5.54 27.37
C LYS A 152 -31.19 4.68 28.34
N SER A 153 -30.79 4.58 29.60
CA SER A 153 -31.47 3.76 30.60
C SER A 153 -32.76 4.45 31.06
N VAL A 154 -33.90 3.82 30.79
CA VAL A 154 -35.17 4.20 31.41
C VAL A 154 -35.21 3.64 32.82
N ARG A 155 -35.52 4.48 33.80
CA ARG A 155 -35.65 4.04 35.20
C ARG A 155 -36.93 3.23 35.37
N VAL A 156 -36.80 1.92 35.52
CA VAL A 156 -37.92 1.03 35.86
C VAL A 156 -38.00 0.92 37.37
N VAL A 157 -39.04 1.51 37.97
CA VAL A 157 -39.38 1.32 39.39
C VAL A 157 -40.79 0.76 39.44
N ALA A 158 -40.96 -0.39 40.09
CA ALA A 158 -42.26 -0.95 40.40
C ALA A 158 -42.67 -0.55 41.83
N ASP A 159 -43.95 -0.27 42.03
CA ASP A 159 -44.48 0.02 43.35
C ASP A 159 -44.42 -1.22 44.26
N LYS A 160 -44.16 -0.98 45.55
CA LYS A 160 -44.03 -2.04 46.54
C LYS A 160 -45.40 -2.70 46.75
N ILE A 161 -45.53 -3.97 46.39
CA ILE A 161 -46.78 -4.74 46.49
C ILE A 161 -47.23 -4.78 47.96
N GLN A 162 -48.47 -4.36 48.22
CA GLN A 162 -49.08 -4.47 49.54
C GLN A 162 -49.55 -5.90 49.79
N ARG A 163 -49.26 -6.40 51.00
CA ARG A 163 -49.59 -7.76 51.43
C ARG A 163 -51.08 -7.81 51.77
N ILE A 164 -51.81 -8.72 51.12
CA ILE A 164 -53.23 -9.03 51.36
C ILE A 164 -53.35 -9.95 52.57
#